data_AF-A0A7C6V3D2-F1
#
_entry.id   AF-A0A7C6V3D2-F1
#
_cell.length_a   1.000
_cell.length_b   1.000
_cell.length_c   1.000
_cell.angle_alpha   90.00
_cell.angle_beta   90.00
_cell.angle_gamma   90.00
#
_symmetry.space_group_name_H-M   'P 1'
#
loop_
_entity.id
_entity.type
_entity.pdbx_description
1 polymer ?
#
loop_
_entity_poly.entity_id
_entity_poly.type
_entity_poly.pdbx_seq_one_letter_code
_entity_poly.pdbx_strand_id
1 'polypeptide(L)'
;MSLELFIATAISFLQGLVFLTGYISNNVFPQPLSEDDEAYYLRRLEQGDEEARNVLIEHNLRLVAHIINTISSQIKLHSGVPN
;
A
#
# COMPACT_ATOMS: atom_id res chain seq x y z
N MET A 1 31.50 -9.19 -28.38
CA MET A 1 31.20 -10.57 -27.91
C MET A 1 31.25 -10.74 -26.40
N SER A 2 32.40 -10.87 -25.72
CA SER A 2 32.43 -11.12 -24.26
C SER A 2 31.96 -9.93 -23.42
N LEU A 3 32.35 -8.70 -23.79
CA LEU A 3 31.93 -7.48 -23.11
C LEU A 3 30.43 -7.19 -23.29
N GLU A 4 29.89 -7.44 -24.47
CA GLU A 4 28.46 -7.24 -24.74
C GLU A 4 27.59 -8.22 -23.97
N LEU A 5 28.04 -9.48 -23.85
CA LEU A 5 27.37 -10.47 -23.01
C LEU A 5 27.38 -10.02 -21.55
N PHE A 6 28.51 -9.50 -21.06
CA PHE A 6 28.60 -8.97 -19.71
C PHE A 6 27.65 -7.79 -19.48
N ILE A 7 27.61 -6.83 -20.40
CA ILE A 7 26.69 -5.68 -20.34
C ILE A 7 25.24 -6.13 -20.36
N ALA A 8 24.87 -7.06 -21.25
CA ALA A 8 23.51 -7.59 -21.33
C ALA A 8 23.10 -8.29 -20.02
N THR A 9 23.98 -9.11 -19.44
CA THR A 9 23.71 -9.77 -18.15
C THR A 9 23.58 -8.77 -16.99
N ALA A 10 24.40 -7.72 -16.97
CA ALA A 10 24.32 -6.67 -15.97
C ALA A 10 23.02 -5.86 -16.07
N ILE A 11 22.57 -5.56 -17.29
CA ILE A 11 21.29 -4.88 -17.55
C ILE A 11 20.11 -5.75 -17.10
N SER A 12 20.08 -7.03 -17.46
CA SER A 12 19.01 -7.94 -17.03
C SER A 12 18.96 -8.08 -15.50
N PHE A 13 20.12 -8.10 -14.83
CA PHE A 13 20.18 -8.13 -13.37
C PHE A 13 19.65 -6.83 -12.75
N LEU A 14 20.05 -5.67 -13.27
CA LEU A 14 19.52 -4.36 -12.85
C LEU A 14 18.00 -4.26 -13.03
N GLN A 15 17.49 -4.72 -14.17
CA GLN A 15 16.04 -4.78 -14.42
C GLN A 15 15.35 -5.67 -13.37
N GLY A 16 15.91 -6.84 -13.07
CA GLY A 16 15.40 -7.72 -12.01
C GLY A 16 15.34 -7.04 -10.64
N LEU A 17 16.35 -6.25 -10.29
CA LEU A 17 16.36 -5.46 -9.04
C LEU A 17 15.27 -4.36 -9.05
N VAL A 18 15.08 -3.65 -10.16
CA VAL A 18 14.00 -2.65 -10.30
C VAL A 18 12.63 -3.31 -10.15
N PHE A 19 12.40 -4.46 -10.79
CA PHE A 19 11.14 -5.22 -10.63
C PHE A 19 10.94 -5.71 -9.19
N LEU A 20 12.01 -6.19 -8.53
CA LEU A 20 11.95 -6.64 -7.15
C LEU A 20 11.59 -5.49 -6.19
N THR A 21 12.23 -4.33 -6.35
CA THR A 21 11.91 -3.15 -5.52
C THR A 21 10.50 -2.65 -5.77
N GLY A 22 10.03 -2.62 -7.02
CA GLY A 22 8.64 -2.27 -7.36
C GLY A 22 7.60 -3.27 -6.83
N TYR A 23 7.96 -4.55 -6.74
CA TYR A 23 7.09 -5.58 -6.15
C TYR A 23 6.96 -5.41 -4.63
N ILE A 24 8.06 -5.12 -3.93
CA ILE A 24 8.06 -4.92 -2.47
C ILE A 24 7.42 -3.58 -2.10
N SER A 25 7.59 -2.55 -2.94
CA SER A 25 7.01 -1.22 -2.72
C SER A 25 5.52 -1.13 -3.05
N ASN A 26 4.89 -2.21 -3.56
CA ASN A 26 3.46 -2.30 -3.83
C ASN A 26 2.58 -2.49 -2.57
N ASN A 27 3.05 -2.00 -1.41
CA ASN A 27 2.18 -1.82 -0.26
C ASN A 27 1.32 -0.57 -0.51
N VAL A 28 0.28 -0.73 -1.33
CA VAL A 28 -0.66 0.33 -1.75
C VAL A 28 -1.26 1.08 -0.54
N PHE A 29 -1.18 0.51 0.66
CA PHE A 29 -1.59 1.15 1.90
C PHE A 29 -0.44 1.20 2.92
N PRO A 30 -0.19 2.36 3.55
CA PRO A 30 0.82 2.50 4.60
C PRO A 30 0.45 1.68 5.85
N GLN A 31 1.43 1.13 6.57
CA GLN A 31 1.20 0.30 7.77
C GLN A 31 0.41 1.06 8.86
N PRO A 32 -0.36 0.39 9.72
CA PRO A 32 -1.10 1.10 10.77
C PRO A 32 -0.13 1.89 11.65
N LEU A 33 -0.57 3.06 12.12
CA LEU A 33 0.18 3.86 13.09
C LEU A 33 0.29 3.10 14.41
N SER A 34 1.36 3.38 15.17
CA SER A 34 1.41 2.96 16.57
C SER A 34 0.40 3.77 17.40
N GLU A 35 0.01 3.27 18.56
CA GLU A 35 -0.92 3.99 19.45
C GLU A 35 -0.38 5.38 19.85
N ASP A 36 0.93 5.48 20.07
CA ASP A 36 1.61 6.74 20.42
C ASP A 36 1.60 7.73 19.24
N ASP A 37 1.87 7.26 18.03
CA ASP A 37 1.84 8.11 16.82
C ASP A 37 0.42 8.55 16.49
N GLU A 38 -0.56 7.66 16.62
CA GLU A 38 -1.96 7.98 16.40
C GLU A 38 -2.44 9.05 17.41
N ALA A 39 -2.10 8.90 18.69
CA ALA A 39 -2.39 9.91 19.70
C ALA A 39 -1.71 11.26 19.40
N TYR A 40 -0.48 11.24 18.87
CA TYR A 40 0.22 12.44 18.43
C TYR A 40 -0.50 13.16 17.27
N TYR A 41 -0.86 12.43 16.22
CA TYR A 41 -1.56 13.01 15.07
C TYR A 41 -2.99 13.43 15.41
N LEU A 42 -3.68 12.73 16.31
CA LEU A 42 -5.01 13.14 16.80
C LEU A 42 -4.95 14.48 17.53
N ARG A 43 -3.96 14.72 18.40
CA ARG A 43 -3.77 16.02 19.06
C ARG A 43 -3.50 17.14 18.07
N ARG A 44 -2.74 16.86 17.00
CA ARG A 44 -2.49 17.84 15.93
C ARG A 44 -3.74 18.08 15.08
N LEU A 45 -4.53 17.05 14.83
CA LEU A 45 -5.82 17.16 14.16
C LEU A 45 -6.79 18.07 14.94
N GLU A 46 -6.84 17.92 16.27
CA GLU A 46 -7.64 18.82 17.14
C GLU A 46 -7.22 20.28 17.03
N GLN A 47 -5.96 20.56 16.66
CA GLN A 47 -5.43 21.90 16.42
C GLN A 47 -5.72 22.40 15.00
N GLY A 48 -6.40 21.62 14.16
CA GLY A 48 -6.74 21.96 12.78
C GLY A 48 -5.64 21.66 11.76
N ASP A 49 -4.69 20.78 12.08
CA ASP A 49 -3.60 20.40 11.19
C ASP A 49 -4.09 19.47 10.06
N GLU A 50 -4.17 20.00 8.84
CA GLU A 50 -4.53 19.27 7.62
C GLU A 50 -3.57 18.11 7.31
N GLU A 51 -2.28 18.23 7.64
CA GLU A 51 -1.31 17.16 7.39
C GLU A 51 -1.58 15.97 8.31
N ALA A 52 -1.86 16.25 9.59
CA ALA A 52 -2.24 15.21 10.55
C ALA A 52 -3.54 14.50 10.12
N ARG A 53 -4.50 15.25 9.56
CA ARG A 53 -5.72 14.68 8.96
C ARG A 53 -5.39 13.71 7.83
N ASN A 54 -4.55 14.11 6.90
CA ASN A 54 -4.20 13.29 5.74
C ASN A 54 -3.48 12.01 6.16
N VAL A 55 -2.51 12.10 7.07
CA VAL A 55 -1.80 10.92 7.62
C VAL A 55 -2.77 9.95 8.28
N LEU A 56 -3.68 10.43 9.13
CA LEU A 56 -4.68 9.58 9.78
C LEU A 56 -5.63 8.93 8.77
N ILE A 57 -6.02 9.64 7.69
CA ILE A 57 -6.87 9.08 6.63
C ILE A 57 -6.11 7.97 5.90
N GLU A 58 -4.91 8.23 5.39
CA GLU A 58 -4.15 7.29 4.56
C GLU A 58 -3.83 5.99 5.29
N HIS A 59 -3.47 6.06 6.58
CA HIS A 59 -3.19 4.88 7.40
C HIS A 59 -4.46 4.07 7.73
N ASN A 60 -5.62 4.73 7.83
CA ASN A 60 -6.91 4.09 8.05
C ASN A 60 -7.62 3.64 6.75
N LEU A 61 -7.17 4.05 5.56
CA LEU A 61 -7.73 3.59 4.27
C LEU A 61 -7.65 2.07 4.10
N ARG A 62 -6.66 1.40 4.72
CA ARG A 62 -6.59 -0.07 4.73
C ARG A 62 -7.87 -0.68 5.32
N LEU A 63 -8.39 -0.11 6.40
CA LEU A 63 -9.61 -0.58 7.04
C LEU A 63 -10.80 -0.45 6.07
N VAL A 64 -10.89 0.68 5.36
CA VAL A 64 -11.92 0.91 4.34
C VAL A 64 -11.86 -0.15 3.23
N ALA A 65 -10.67 -0.45 2.72
CA ALA A 65 -10.49 -1.49 1.70
C ALA A 65 -10.96 -2.86 2.20
N HIS A 66 -10.65 -3.21 3.45
CA HIS A 66 -11.08 -4.46 4.06
C HIS A 66 -12.61 -4.55 4.22
N ILE A 67 -13.25 -3.46 4.65
CA ILE A 67 -14.72 -3.38 4.79
C ILE A 67 -15.40 -3.54 3.42
N ILE A 68 -14.94 -2.82 2.39
CA ILE A 68 -15.49 -2.90 1.04
C ILE A 68 -15.37 -4.32 0.48
N ASN A 69 -14.22 -4.97 0.66
CA ASN A 69 -14.03 -6.34 0.22
C ASN A 69 -15.01 -7.30 0.91
N THR A 70 -15.17 -7.16 2.22
CA THR A 70 -16.12 -7.96 3.00
C THR A 70 -17.56 -7.78 2.50
N ILE A 71 -17.99 -6.54 2.30
CA ILE A 71 -19.34 -6.22 1.80
C ILE A 71 -19.53 -6.75 0.36
N SER A 72 -18.54 -6.56 -0.51
CA SER A 72 -18.59 -7.05 -1.89
C SER A 72 -18.71 -8.58 -1.94
N SER A 73 -17.95 -9.30 -1.11
CA SER A 73 -18.07 -10.75 -0.97
C SER A 73 -19.46 -11.16 -0.47
N GLN A 74 -20.02 -10.47 0.52
CA GLN A 74 -21.37 -10.76 1.01
C GLN A 74 -22.44 -10.53 -0.05
N ILE A 75 -22.34 -9.46 -0.85
CA ILE A 75 -23.26 -9.18 -1.96
C ILE A 75 -23.17 -10.29 -3.02
N LYS A 76 -21.96 -10.71 -3.41
CA LYS A 76 -21.77 -11.80 -4.38
C LYS A 76 -22.43 -13.10 -3.93
N LEU A 77 -22.30 -13.46 -2.64
CA LEU A 77 -22.93 -14.65 -2.07
C LEU A 77 -24.46 -14.61 -2.12
N HIS A 78 -25.07 -13.45 -1.87
CA HIS A 78 -26.54 -13.30 -1.91
C HIS A 78 -27.09 -13.10 -3.32
N SER A 79 -26.27 -12.68 -4.28
CA SER A 79 -26.69 -12.37 -5.65
C SER A 79 -26.61 -13.56 -6.61
N GLY A 80 -26.08 -14.71 -6.16
CA GLY A 80 -25.94 -15.91 -7.00
C GLY A 80 -24.99 -15.74 -8.20
N VAL A 81 -24.11 -14.72 -8.17
CA VAL A 81 -23.14 -14.45 -9.23
C VAL A 81 -21.91 -15.32 -8.98
N PRO A 82 -21.57 -16.30 -9.84
CA PRO A 82 -20.41 -17.14 -9.65
C PRO A 82 -19.10 -16.34 -9.83
N ASN A 83 -18.06 -16.84 -9.17
CA ASN A 83 -16.70 -16.26 -9.12
C ASN A 83 -15.97 -16.40 -10.45
#